data_AF-A0AAI8Z931-F1
#
_entry.id   AF-A0AAI8Z931-F1
#
_cell.length_a   1.000
_cell.length_b   1.000
_cell.length_c   1.000
_cell.angle_alpha   90.00
_cell.angle_beta   90.00
_cell.angle_gamma   90.00
#
_symmetry.space_group_name_H-M   'P 1'
#
loop_
_entity.id
_entity.type
_entity.pdbx_description
1 polymer ?
#
loop_
_entity_poly.entity_id
_entity_poly.type
_entity_poly.pdbx_seq_one_letter_code
_entity_poly.pdbx_strand_id
1 'polypeptide(L)'
;MSAPSRDANYTALKPQAPTPLLRSEPPMQVKFLPPPVYSDGIDAGCTFEGFIRDDAYFCAVMATYLLDQGAIPGPGPYRFARLPDGYSGYRRISGDESVQVDRVIAGHPSGMYFTTTADFVDHLAWLQIDREGMVNPTCPCAMCSGTPRAGEEHLIREADFLPVRTAQLVEEHFGESAAALQPPPSPGELWCDWCLTLHSFGTPCDTDNDKQITEEEMELARELGLLEDTLENS
;
A
#
# COMPACT_ATOMS: atom_id res chain seq x y z
N MET A 1 -38.26 -67.09 -35.47
CA MET A 1 -37.99 -65.69 -35.08
C MET A 1 -36.60 -65.66 -34.47
N SER A 2 -35.59 -65.32 -35.28
CA SER A 2 -34.18 -65.32 -34.85
C SER A 2 -33.75 -63.89 -34.56
N ALA A 3 -33.22 -63.66 -33.36
CA ALA A 3 -32.77 -62.34 -32.91
C ALA A 3 -31.44 -61.94 -33.59
N PRO A 4 -31.24 -60.65 -33.91
CA PRO A 4 -29.99 -60.19 -34.51
C PRO A 4 -28.84 -60.15 -33.49
N SER A 5 -27.69 -60.69 -33.91
CA SER A 5 -26.40 -60.62 -33.22
C SER A 5 -25.95 -59.17 -33.08
N ARG A 6 -25.63 -58.75 -31.86
CA ARG A 6 -25.02 -57.45 -31.55
C ARG A 6 -23.52 -57.63 -31.37
N ASP A 7 -22.79 -57.64 -32.48
CA ASP A 7 -21.34 -57.52 -32.47
C ASP A 7 -20.96 -56.05 -32.22
N ALA A 8 -20.93 -55.68 -30.93
CA ALA A 8 -20.46 -54.37 -30.49
C ALA A 8 -18.93 -54.32 -30.58
N ASN A 9 -18.45 -53.58 -31.56
CA ASN A 9 -17.04 -53.27 -31.78
C ASN A 9 -16.54 -52.34 -30.66
N TYR A 10 -16.01 -52.90 -29.58
CA TYR A 10 -15.31 -52.13 -28.53
C TYR A 10 -13.88 -51.87 -28.98
N THR A 11 -13.66 -50.75 -29.69
CA THR A 11 -12.31 -50.24 -29.92
C THR A 11 -11.76 -49.74 -28.59
N ALA A 12 -10.86 -50.52 -27.99
CA ALA A 12 -10.21 -50.17 -26.74
C ALA A 12 -9.51 -48.80 -26.87
N LEU A 13 -10.04 -47.79 -26.16
CA LEU A 13 -9.41 -46.48 -26.05
C LEU A 13 -8.03 -46.68 -25.40
N LYS A 14 -6.98 -46.35 -26.17
CA LYS A 14 -5.60 -46.39 -25.70
C LYS A 14 -5.49 -45.50 -24.45
N PRO A 15 -4.89 -45.96 -23.34
CA PRO A 15 -4.64 -45.11 -22.19
C PRO A 15 -3.85 -43.88 -22.65
N GLN A 16 -4.44 -42.69 -22.54
CA GLN A 16 -3.69 -41.46 -22.74
C GLN A 16 -2.67 -41.36 -21.61
N ALA A 17 -1.40 -41.16 -21.98
CA ALA A 17 -0.35 -40.91 -21.01
C ALA A 17 -0.76 -39.68 -20.17
N PRO A 18 -0.55 -39.70 -18.84
CA PRO A 18 -0.89 -38.57 -18.00
C PRO A 18 -0.20 -37.32 -18.54
N THR A 19 -1.00 -36.28 -18.83
CA THR A 19 -0.50 -34.98 -19.25
C THR A 19 0.56 -34.56 -18.22
N PRO A 20 1.80 -34.28 -18.65
CA PRO A 20 2.84 -33.86 -17.73
C PRO A 20 2.33 -32.65 -16.94
N LEU A 21 2.34 -32.77 -15.61
CA LEU A 21 1.91 -31.71 -14.71
C LEU A 21 2.63 -30.42 -15.14
N LEU A 22 1.82 -29.42 -15.53
CA LEU A 22 2.26 -28.09 -15.89
C LEU A 22 3.25 -27.64 -14.81
N ARG A 23 4.48 -27.26 -15.21
CA ARG A 23 5.50 -26.80 -14.27
C ARG A 23 4.89 -25.66 -13.47
N SER A 24 4.77 -25.84 -12.16
CA SER A 24 4.35 -24.78 -11.25
C SER A 24 5.23 -23.58 -11.51
N GLU A 25 4.65 -22.47 -11.98
CA GLU A 25 5.39 -21.23 -12.13
C GLU A 25 6.02 -20.88 -10.78
N PRO A 26 7.27 -20.38 -10.77
CA PRO A 26 7.90 -19.97 -9.52
C PRO A 26 7.01 -18.92 -8.84
N PRO A 27 6.84 -18.99 -7.50
CA PRO A 27 6.00 -18.03 -6.79
C PRO A 27 6.53 -16.62 -7.05
N MET A 28 5.64 -15.72 -7.49
CA MET A 28 6.00 -14.31 -7.67
C MET A 28 6.45 -13.72 -6.33
N GLN A 29 7.61 -13.08 -6.33
CA GLN A 29 8.13 -12.42 -5.14
C GLN A 29 7.38 -11.11 -4.91
N VAL A 30 6.79 -10.96 -3.72
CA VAL A 30 6.15 -9.71 -3.28
C VAL A 30 7.22 -8.64 -3.05
N LYS A 31 7.06 -7.49 -3.69
CA LYS A 31 7.93 -6.33 -3.48
C LYS A 31 7.38 -5.47 -2.36
N PHE A 32 8.18 -5.23 -1.33
CA PHE A 32 7.79 -4.39 -0.21
C PHE A 32 8.09 -2.92 -0.48
N LEU A 33 7.06 -2.08 -0.38
CA LEU A 33 7.20 -0.63 -0.36
C LEU A 33 7.49 -0.19 1.08
N PRO A 34 8.43 0.73 1.32
CA PRO A 34 8.65 1.23 2.67
C PRO A 34 7.45 2.04 3.15
N PRO A 35 7.24 2.17 4.47
CA PRO A 35 6.17 2.99 5.00
C PRO A 35 6.42 4.48 4.73
N PRO A 36 5.38 5.32 4.71
CA PRO A 36 5.57 6.76 4.70
C PRO A 36 6.42 7.24 5.87
N VAL A 37 7.28 8.22 5.61
CA VAL A 37 8.21 8.79 6.60
C VAL A 37 7.46 9.59 7.66
N TYR A 38 6.42 10.32 7.25
CA TYR A 38 5.58 11.08 8.16
C TYR A 38 4.32 10.31 8.53
N SER A 39 3.92 10.47 9.78
CA SER A 39 2.61 10.04 10.25
C SER A 39 2.07 11.03 11.27
N ASP A 40 0.78 11.30 11.19
CA ASP A 40 0.00 11.97 12.22
C ASP A 40 -0.88 10.99 13.01
N GLY A 41 -0.66 9.68 12.83
CA GLY A 41 -1.44 8.64 13.49
C GLY A 41 -1.37 8.74 15.01
N ILE A 42 -2.51 8.60 15.68
CA ILE A 42 -2.63 8.72 17.13
C ILE A 42 -2.74 7.38 17.86
N ASP A 43 -2.56 6.25 17.16
CA ASP A 43 -2.71 4.89 17.69
C ASP A 43 -4.08 4.65 18.36
N ALA A 44 -5.09 5.36 17.89
CA ALA A 44 -6.48 5.12 18.23
C ALA A 44 -6.91 3.84 17.52
N GLY A 45 -6.86 2.71 18.23
CA GLY A 45 -7.38 1.45 17.73
C GLY A 45 -8.89 1.52 17.42
N CYS A 46 -9.41 0.50 16.75
CA CYS A 46 -10.85 0.40 16.52
C CYS A 46 -11.60 0.06 17.82
N THR A 47 -12.58 0.90 18.19
CA THR A 47 -13.40 0.70 19.40
C THR A 47 -14.63 -0.18 19.17
N PHE A 48 -14.93 -0.55 17.93
CA PHE A 48 -16.10 -1.34 17.60
C PHE A 48 -15.89 -2.83 17.91
N GLU A 49 -16.89 -3.45 18.54
CA GLU A 49 -16.88 -4.88 18.83
C GLU A 49 -16.89 -5.72 17.54
N GLY A 50 -16.14 -6.82 17.55
CA GLY A 50 -16.06 -7.77 16.43
C GLY A 50 -15.10 -7.38 15.31
N PHE A 51 -14.43 -6.23 15.39
CA PHE A 51 -13.37 -5.89 14.46
C PHE A 51 -12.06 -6.59 14.82
N ILE A 52 -11.41 -7.19 13.82
CA ILE A 52 -10.15 -7.90 13.90
C ILE A 52 -9.11 -7.11 13.10
N ARG A 53 -7.92 -6.92 13.66
CA ARG A 53 -6.83 -6.22 12.98
C ARG A 53 -6.40 -6.96 11.71
N ASP A 54 -6.28 -6.24 10.60
CA ASP A 54 -5.89 -6.75 9.28
C ASP A 54 -5.10 -5.71 8.47
N ASP A 55 -3.97 -5.27 9.03
CA ASP A 55 -3.09 -4.29 8.37
C ASP A 55 -2.57 -4.79 7.01
N ALA A 56 -2.44 -6.11 6.87
CA ALA A 56 -1.88 -6.76 5.71
C ALA A 56 -2.70 -6.51 4.44
N TYR A 57 -4.03 -6.61 4.56
CA TYR A 57 -4.96 -6.27 3.49
C TYR A 57 -4.75 -4.82 3.02
N PHE A 58 -4.80 -3.86 3.94
CA PHE A 58 -4.68 -2.45 3.58
C PHE A 58 -3.31 -2.12 2.98
N CYS A 59 -2.24 -2.72 3.49
CA CYS A 59 -0.90 -2.58 2.90
C CYS A 59 -0.84 -3.05 1.43
N ALA A 60 -1.58 -4.10 1.07
CA ALA A 60 -1.62 -4.61 -0.30
C ALA A 60 -2.53 -3.75 -1.19
N VAL A 61 -3.71 -3.35 -0.69
CA VAL A 61 -4.65 -2.51 -1.44
C VAL A 61 -4.06 -1.15 -1.75
N MET A 62 -3.43 -0.48 -0.78
CA MET A 62 -2.79 0.82 -1.01
C MET A 62 -1.66 0.73 -2.03
N ALA A 63 -0.84 -0.32 -1.96
CA ALA A 63 0.23 -0.53 -2.93
C ALA A 63 -0.33 -0.76 -4.34
N THR A 64 -1.44 -1.48 -4.46
CA THR A 64 -2.12 -1.68 -5.75
C THR A 64 -2.74 -0.38 -6.26
N TYR A 65 -3.33 0.43 -5.38
CA TYR A 65 -3.84 1.75 -5.77
C TYR A 65 -2.71 2.64 -6.32
N LEU A 66 -1.55 2.68 -5.66
CA LEU A 66 -0.40 3.43 -6.17
C LEU A 66 0.12 2.89 -7.50
N LEU A 67 0.05 1.57 -7.71
CA LEU A 67 0.35 0.97 -9.03
C LEU A 67 -0.60 1.48 -10.10
N ASP A 68 -1.90 1.51 -9.81
CA ASP A 68 -2.94 1.96 -10.73
C ASP A 68 -2.80 3.46 -11.07
N GLN A 69 -2.30 4.27 -10.12
CA GLN A 69 -1.94 5.69 -10.36
C GLN A 69 -0.61 5.87 -11.11
N GLY A 70 0.14 4.79 -11.38
CA GLY A 70 1.48 4.87 -11.98
C GLY A 70 2.55 5.45 -11.05
N ALA A 71 2.29 5.50 -9.75
CA ALA A 71 3.20 6.03 -8.73
C ALA A 71 4.31 5.04 -8.34
N ILE A 72 4.16 3.76 -8.68
CA ILE A 72 5.19 2.73 -8.49
C ILE A 72 5.56 2.04 -9.81
N PRO A 73 6.82 1.63 -9.99
CA PRO A 73 7.33 1.21 -11.30
C PRO A 73 6.91 -0.21 -11.67
N GLY A 74 6.22 -0.35 -12.81
CA GLY A 74 6.01 -1.63 -13.50
C GLY A 74 5.08 -2.62 -12.78
N PRO A 75 4.54 -3.61 -13.51
CA PRO A 75 3.59 -4.57 -12.94
C PRO A 75 4.27 -5.51 -11.94
N GLY A 76 3.53 -5.89 -10.90
CA GLY A 76 3.98 -6.89 -9.93
C GLY A 76 3.14 -6.87 -8.65
N PRO A 77 3.25 -7.91 -7.80
CA PRO A 77 2.66 -7.87 -6.48
C PRO A 77 3.46 -6.91 -5.58
N TYR A 78 2.83 -5.79 -5.22
CA TYR A 78 3.37 -4.83 -4.26
C TYR A 78 2.61 -4.88 -2.95
N ARG A 79 3.31 -4.60 -1.86
CA ARG A 79 2.69 -4.44 -0.54
C ARG A 79 3.51 -3.47 0.30
N PHE A 80 2.87 -2.60 1.06
CA PHE A 80 3.58 -1.83 2.07
C PHE A 80 4.13 -2.73 3.19
N ALA A 81 5.33 -2.44 3.69
CA ALA A 81 5.91 -3.15 4.83
C ALA A 81 5.02 -3.01 6.10
N ARG A 82 4.43 -1.82 6.28
CA ARG A 82 3.46 -1.49 7.34
C ARG A 82 2.63 -0.27 6.95
N LEU A 83 1.49 -0.08 7.61
CA LEU A 83 0.73 1.19 7.59
C LEU A 83 1.57 2.32 8.22
N PRO A 84 1.24 3.60 7.97
CA PRO A 84 1.86 4.73 8.68
C PRO A 84 1.76 4.56 10.19
N ASP A 85 2.76 5.04 10.92
CA ASP A 85 2.82 4.84 12.38
C ASP A 85 1.57 5.41 13.08
N GLY A 86 0.98 4.65 14.00
CA GLY A 86 -0.26 5.04 14.67
C GLY A 86 -1.55 4.82 13.86
N TYR A 87 -1.46 4.26 12.64
CA TYR A 87 -2.61 3.75 11.90
C TYR A 87 -2.70 2.22 11.99
N SER A 88 -3.93 1.69 11.96
CA SER A 88 -4.19 0.25 11.94
C SER A 88 -5.43 -0.07 11.13
N GLY A 89 -5.36 -1.14 10.36
CA GLY A 89 -6.45 -1.65 9.56
C GLY A 89 -7.25 -2.68 10.33
N TYR A 90 -8.58 -2.66 10.19
CA TYR A 90 -9.46 -3.61 10.83
C TYR A 90 -10.51 -4.11 9.85
N ARG A 91 -10.95 -5.34 10.06
CA ARG A 91 -12.08 -5.94 9.35
C ARG A 91 -13.09 -6.53 10.32
N ARG A 92 -14.36 -6.51 9.95
CA ARG A 92 -15.43 -7.22 10.67
C ARG A 92 -16.20 -8.10 9.69
N ILE A 93 -16.43 -9.34 10.10
CA ILE A 93 -17.32 -10.27 9.38
C ILE A 93 -18.72 -10.02 9.94
N SER A 94 -19.66 -9.61 9.10
CA SER A 94 -21.03 -9.33 9.54
C SER A 94 -21.82 -10.64 9.75
N GLY A 95 -22.49 -10.76 10.91
CA GLY A 95 -22.86 -12.03 11.55
C GLY A 95 -24.04 -12.84 10.99
N ASP A 96 -24.75 -12.36 9.97
CA ASP A 96 -25.91 -13.06 9.40
C ASP A 96 -25.63 -13.45 7.95
N GLU A 97 -24.98 -14.59 7.74
CA GLU A 97 -24.83 -15.27 6.43
C GLU A 97 -24.23 -14.43 5.28
N SER A 98 -23.72 -13.24 5.56
CA SER A 98 -23.30 -12.29 4.54
C SER A 98 -21.81 -12.44 4.25
N VAL A 99 -21.46 -12.53 2.96
CA VAL A 99 -20.10 -12.44 2.39
C VAL A 99 -19.49 -11.03 2.60
N GLN A 100 -20.12 -10.18 3.42
CA GLN A 100 -19.75 -8.79 3.57
C GLN A 100 -18.71 -8.65 4.68
N VAL A 101 -17.52 -8.19 4.28
CA VAL A 101 -16.44 -7.84 5.18
C VAL A 101 -16.40 -6.32 5.24
N ASP A 102 -16.81 -5.76 6.37
CA ASP A 102 -16.62 -4.34 6.65
C ASP A 102 -15.13 -4.13 6.93
N ARG A 103 -14.55 -3.07 6.36
CA ARG A 103 -13.14 -2.74 6.56
C ARG A 103 -13.00 -1.27 6.93
N VAL A 104 -12.17 -1.00 7.93
CA VAL A 104 -11.91 0.36 8.40
C VAL A 104 -10.44 0.55 8.72
N ILE A 105 -9.94 1.78 8.54
CA ILE A 105 -8.62 2.19 9.01
C ILE A 105 -8.82 3.17 10.17
N ALA A 106 -8.24 2.84 11.32
CA ALA A 106 -8.21 3.67 12.52
C ALA A 106 -6.87 4.37 12.68
N GLY A 107 -6.84 5.41 13.51
CA GLY A 107 -5.61 6.16 13.84
C GLY A 107 -5.61 7.63 13.43
N HIS A 108 -6.63 8.14 12.75
CA HIS A 108 -6.66 9.56 12.34
C HIS A 108 -6.79 10.51 13.55
N PRO A 109 -6.11 11.68 13.57
CA PRO A 109 -6.18 12.65 14.67
C PRO A 109 -7.58 13.13 15.07
N SER A 110 -8.54 13.10 14.15
CA SER A 110 -9.94 13.45 14.45
C SER A 110 -10.66 12.43 15.35
N GLY A 111 -10.06 11.26 15.57
CA GLY A 111 -10.69 10.14 16.27
C GLY A 111 -11.70 9.35 15.42
N MET A 112 -11.85 9.70 14.14
CA MET A 112 -12.75 9.02 13.20
C MET A 112 -12.02 7.92 12.42
N TYR A 113 -12.79 7.04 11.76
CA TYR A 113 -12.29 5.91 10.99
C TYR A 113 -12.51 6.10 9.49
N PHE A 114 -11.54 5.71 8.67
CA PHE A 114 -11.73 5.67 7.22
C PHE A 114 -12.47 4.38 6.89
N THR A 115 -13.63 4.47 6.26
CA THR A 115 -14.46 3.30 5.91
C THR A 115 -14.14 2.73 4.53
N THR A 116 -13.34 3.44 3.74
CA THR A 116 -12.87 2.98 2.43
C THR A 116 -11.39 3.28 2.26
N THR A 117 -10.67 2.43 1.52
CA THR A 117 -9.26 2.70 1.19
C THR A 117 -9.11 3.98 0.38
N ALA A 118 -10.05 4.29 -0.53
CA ALA A 118 -10.02 5.51 -1.33
C ALA A 118 -9.97 6.79 -0.46
N ASP A 119 -10.75 6.83 0.61
CA ASP A 119 -10.76 7.99 1.52
C ASP A 119 -9.46 8.15 2.30
N PHE A 120 -8.81 7.03 2.61
CA PHE A 120 -7.51 7.07 3.26
C PHE A 120 -6.39 7.45 2.30
N VAL A 121 -6.48 7.13 1.01
CA VAL A 121 -5.39 7.42 0.07
C VAL A 121 -5.13 8.92 -0.06
N ASP A 122 -6.14 9.77 -0.07
CA ASP A 122 -5.93 11.23 -0.09
C ASP A 122 -5.11 11.70 1.12
N HIS A 123 -5.36 11.10 2.28
CA HIS A 123 -4.61 11.37 3.51
C HIS A 123 -3.19 10.80 3.42
N LEU A 124 -3.04 9.56 2.95
CA LEU A 124 -1.76 8.90 2.76
C LEU A 124 -0.85 9.65 1.79
N ALA A 125 -1.40 10.10 0.66
CA ALA A 125 -0.69 10.90 -0.31
C ALA A 125 -0.21 12.20 0.31
N TRP A 126 -1.06 12.88 1.09
CA TRP A 126 -0.66 14.07 1.84
C TRP A 126 0.43 13.79 2.89
N LEU A 127 0.40 12.63 3.57
CA LEU A 127 1.47 12.21 4.48
C LEU A 127 2.82 11.95 3.78
N GLN A 128 2.80 11.68 2.47
CA GLN A 128 4.02 11.45 1.68
C GLN A 128 4.65 12.73 1.15
N ILE A 129 3.93 13.86 1.14
CA ILE A 129 4.50 15.12 0.67
C ILE A 129 5.39 15.69 1.77
N ASP A 130 6.63 16.00 1.42
CA ASP A 130 7.55 16.73 2.28
C ASP A 130 6.90 18.06 2.73
N ARG A 131 6.80 18.23 4.05
CA ARG A 131 6.15 19.40 4.65
C ARG A 131 7.08 20.60 4.74
N GLU A 132 8.38 20.43 4.49
CA GLU A 132 9.33 21.53 4.45
C GLU A 132 9.12 22.36 3.17
N GLY A 133 8.26 23.39 3.28
CA GLY A 133 8.11 24.43 2.24
C GLY A 133 6.72 24.55 1.58
N MET A 134 5.70 23.80 2.00
CA MET A 134 4.37 23.93 1.41
C MET A 134 3.59 25.15 1.91
N VAL A 135 3.14 25.98 0.95
CA VAL A 135 2.37 27.21 1.15
C VAL A 135 0.92 26.95 1.60
N ASN A 136 0.41 25.73 1.44
CA ASN A 136 -0.93 25.37 1.90
C ASN A 136 -0.96 23.91 2.42
N PRO A 137 -0.71 23.68 3.71
CA PRO A 137 -0.51 22.34 4.28
C PRO A 137 -1.81 21.58 4.56
N THR A 138 -2.96 22.07 4.11
CA THR A 138 -4.25 21.46 4.44
C THR A 138 -4.46 20.16 3.67
N CYS A 139 -4.56 19.05 4.40
CA CYS A 139 -4.89 17.74 3.83
C CYS A 139 -6.29 17.78 3.15
N PRO A 140 -6.42 17.29 1.90
CA PRO A 140 -7.68 17.31 1.17
C PRO A 140 -8.65 16.19 1.59
N CYS A 141 -8.23 15.25 2.45
CA CYS A 141 -9.08 14.13 2.83
C CYS A 141 -10.38 14.62 3.50
N ALA A 142 -11.43 13.80 3.42
CA ALA A 142 -12.75 14.17 3.95
C ALA A 142 -12.73 14.50 5.46
N MET A 143 -11.85 13.86 6.22
CA MET A 143 -11.74 14.10 7.67
C MET A 143 -11.03 15.40 8.02
N CYS A 144 -9.99 15.78 7.28
CA CYS A 144 -9.26 17.03 7.52
C CYS A 144 -9.98 18.25 6.96
N SER A 145 -10.61 18.10 5.78
CA SER A 145 -11.33 19.20 5.13
C SER A 145 -12.69 19.50 5.78
N GLY A 146 -13.16 18.63 6.69
CA GLY A 146 -14.44 18.80 7.37
C GLY A 146 -15.63 18.82 6.43
N THR A 147 -15.50 18.23 5.23
CA THR A 147 -16.61 18.07 4.29
C THR A 147 -17.37 16.82 4.71
N PRO A 148 -18.52 16.92 5.42
CA PRO A 148 -19.29 15.75 5.76
C PRO A 148 -19.81 15.15 4.46
N ARG A 149 -19.36 13.95 4.09
CA ARG A 149 -20.07 13.18 3.07
C ARG A 149 -21.45 12.86 3.64
N ALA A 150 -22.49 13.25 2.91
CA ALA A 150 -23.87 13.12 3.35
C ALA A 150 -24.19 11.67 3.77
N GLY A 151 -24.49 11.44 5.05
CA GLY A 151 -25.04 10.19 5.57
C GLY A 151 -24.20 9.54 6.69
N GLU A 152 -24.51 9.92 7.93
CA GLU A 152 -23.87 9.46 9.18
C GLU A 152 -24.18 7.99 9.57
N GLU A 153 -24.73 7.18 8.67
CA GLU A 153 -25.03 5.75 8.91
C GLU A 153 -24.50 4.81 7.82
N HIS A 154 -23.67 5.29 6.90
CA HIS A 154 -23.16 4.43 5.83
C HIS A 154 -21.73 4.00 6.13
N LEU A 155 -21.58 2.83 6.74
CA LEU A 155 -20.44 1.95 6.46
C LEU A 155 -20.51 1.66 4.95
N ILE A 156 -19.92 2.55 4.14
CA ILE A 156 -19.90 2.41 2.69
C ILE A 156 -19.08 1.17 2.36
N ARG A 157 -19.64 0.32 1.51
CA ARG A 157 -19.04 -0.94 1.07
C ARG A 157 -17.78 -0.65 0.27
N GLU A 158 -16.67 -1.25 0.67
CA GLU A 158 -15.40 -1.10 -0.06
C GLU A 158 -15.46 -1.73 -1.47
N ALA A 159 -16.34 -2.72 -1.67
CA ALA A 159 -16.56 -3.39 -2.96
C ALA A 159 -17.04 -2.45 -4.08
N ASP A 160 -17.57 -1.27 -3.74
CA ASP A 160 -18.09 -0.32 -4.72
C ASP A 160 -17.00 0.63 -5.27
N PHE A 161 -15.81 0.68 -4.66
CA PHE A 161 -14.79 1.70 -4.98
C PHE A 161 -13.46 1.15 -5.48
N LEU A 162 -13.08 -0.07 -5.09
CA LEU A 162 -11.95 -0.74 -5.74
C LEU A 162 -12.44 -1.38 -7.04
N PRO A 163 -11.68 -1.30 -8.16
CA PRO A 163 -11.96 -2.16 -9.30
C PRO A 163 -12.04 -3.60 -8.79
N VAL A 164 -13.10 -4.35 -9.14
CA VAL A 164 -13.31 -5.77 -8.71
C VAL A 164 -12.03 -6.61 -8.84
N ARG A 165 -11.22 -6.28 -9.85
CA ARG A 165 -9.92 -6.90 -10.12
C ARG A 165 -8.87 -6.68 -9.02
N THR A 166 -8.85 -5.52 -8.38
CA THR A 166 -7.89 -5.18 -7.32
C THR A 166 -8.15 -6.01 -6.06
N ALA A 167 -9.40 -6.15 -5.64
CA ALA A 167 -9.76 -7.01 -4.51
C ALA A 167 -9.47 -8.50 -4.80
N GLN A 168 -9.82 -8.98 -6.01
CA GLN A 168 -9.49 -10.34 -6.43
C GLN A 168 -7.99 -10.59 -6.48
N LEU A 169 -7.20 -9.67 -7.03
CA LEU A 169 -5.73 -9.81 -7.06
C LEU A 169 -5.15 -9.83 -5.65
N VAL A 170 -5.69 -9.05 -4.72
CA VAL A 170 -5.23 -9.08 -3.33
C VAL A 170 -5.55 -10.43 -2.69
N GLU A 171 -6.76 -10.96 -2.89
CA GLU A 171 -7.14 -12.28 -2.37
C GLU A 171 -6.37 -13.43 -3.05
N GLU A 172 -6.18 -13.38 -4.36
CA GLU A 172 -5.48 -14.41 -5.14
C GLU A 172 -3.97 -14.44 -4.82
N HIS A 173 -3.34 -13.28 -4.68
CA HIS A 173 -1.90 -13.18 -4.45
C HIS A 173 -1.51 -13.21 -2.97
N PHE A 174 -2.39 -12.77 -2.07
CA PHE A 174 -2.07 -12.67 -0.64
C PHE A 174 -2.92 -13.58 0.27
N GLY A 175 -4.08 -14.05 -0.18
CA GLY A 175 -4.90 -15.09 0.46
C GLY A 175 -5.35 -14.84 1.91
N GLU A 176 -6.14 -15.77 2.45
CA GLU A 176 -6.53 -15.81 3.88
C GLU A 176 -5.33 -15.92 4.85
N SER A 177 -4.12 -16.13 4.33
CA SER A 177 -2.87 -16.27 5.10
C SER A 177 -2.14 -14.95 5.36
N ALA A 178 -2.73 -13.80 5.03
CA ALA A 178 -2.16 -12.50 5.37
C ALA A 178 -1.93 -12.32 6.88
N ALA A 179 -2.74 -13.00 7.72
CA ALA A 179 -2.60 -13.06 9.17
C ALA A 179 -1.45 -13.98 9.66
N ALA A 180 -0.88 -14.82 8.79
CA ALA A 180 0.20 -15.76 9.12
C ALA A 180 1.60 -15.28 8.69
N LEU A 181 1.70 -14.09 8.08
CA LEU A 181 2.98 -13.52 7.66
C LEU A 181 3.72 -12.95 8.87
N GLN A 182 4.98 -13.37 9.03
CA GLN A 182 5.89 -12.90 10.07
C GLN A 182 6.02 -11.36 10.04
N PRO A 183 6.25 -10.71 11.19
CA PRO A 183 6.47 -9.26 11.23
C PRO A 183 7.63 -8.88 10.29
N PRO A 184 7.57 -7.68 9.67
CA PRO A 184 8.62 -7.23 8.76
C PRO A 184 9.99 -7.20 9.46
N PRO A 185 11.10 -7.37 8.70
CA PRO A 185 12.45 -7.24 9.24
C PRO A 185 12.67 -5.85 9.85
N SER A 186 13.57 -5.78 10.83
CA SER A 186 13.87 -4.56 11.58
C SER A 186 14.33 -3.40 10.66
N PRO A 187 14.14 -2.12 11.06
CA PRO A 187 14.23 -0.93 10.20
C PRO A 187 15.59 -0.57 9.57
N GLY A 188 16.55 -1.48 9.42
CA GLY A 188 17.97 -1.14 9.23
C GLY A 188 18.49 -0.92 7.79
N GLU A 189 17.83 -1.37 6.71
CA GLU A 189 18.60 -1.65 5.47
C GLU A 189 18.01 -1.18 4.11
N LEU A 190 16.87 -0.49 4.01
CA LEU A 190 16.21 -0.32 2.68
C LEU A 190 15.75 1.11 2.31
N TRP A 191 16.26 2.17 2.94
CA TRP A 191 15.54 3.45 3.00
C TRP A 191 15.84 4.51 1.92
N CYS A 192 16.88 4.40 1.10
CA CYS A 192 17.32 5.56 0.29
C CYS A 192 16.80 5.63 -1.15
N ASP A 193 16.29 4.55 -1.76
CA ASP A 193 16.02 4.56 -3.22
C ASP A 193 14.61 4.99 -3.64
N TRP A 194 13.60 4.94 -2.75
CA TRP A 194 12.20 5.11 -3.17
C TRP A 194 11.72 6.57 -3.24
N CYS A 195 12.26 7.46 -2.41
CA CYS A 195 11.88 8.89 -2.40
C CYS A 195 12.18 9.61 -3.74
N LEU A 196 13.08 9.07 -4.58
CA LEU A 196 13.49 9.70 -5.84
C LEU A 196 12.49 9.50 -6.99
N THR A 197 11.55 8.55 -6.92
CA THR A 197 10.67 8.24 -8.08
C THR A 197 9.42 9.13 -8.15
N LEU A 198 8.95 9.68 -7.02
CA LEU A 198 7.78 10.58 -7.00
C LEU A 198 8.11 12.04 -7.39
N HIS A 199 9.39 12.42 -7.47
CA HIS A 199 9.84 13.74 -7.93
C HIS A 199 10.08 13.81 -9.45
N SER A 200 9.11 13.35 -10.25
CA SER A 200 9.12 13.54 -11.71
C SER A 200 8.70 14.97 -12.14
N PHE A 201 9.17 15.99 -11.42
CA PHE A 201 9.15 17.39 -11.88
C PHE A 201 10.54 18.02 -11.67
N GLY A 202 11.50 17.54 -12.46
CA GLY A 202 12.47 18.41 -13.12
C GLY A 202 13.49 19.16 -12.28
N THR A 203 14.30 18.46 -11.48
CA THR A 203 15.71 18.84 -11.24
C THR A 203 16.53 17.59 -10.92
N PRO A 204 17.63 17.30 -11.63
CA PRO A 204 18.51 16.20 -11.26
C PRO A 204 19.29 16.59 -9.99
N CYS A 205 19.08 15.84 -8.91
CA CYS A 205 20.01 15.85 -7.78
C CYS A 205 21.12 14.83 -8.06
N ASP A 206 22.32 15.32 -8.34
CA ASP A 206 23.55 14.53 -8.32
C ASP A 206 23.81 14.11 -6.87
N THR A 207 23.47 12.86 -6.51
CA THR A 207 23.73 12.32 -5.17
C THR A 207 24.96 11.41 -5.09
N ASP A 208 25.73 11.26 -6.17
CA ASP A 208 27.08 10.70 -6.09
C ASP A 208 28.08 11.80 -5.76
N ASN A 209 28.16 12.22 -4.50
CA ASN A 209 29.36 12.84 -3.97
C ASN A 209 29.33 12.93 -2.43
N ASP A 210 30.09 12.04 -1.78
CA ASP A 210 30.90 12.41 -0.62
C ASP A 210 32.00 13.41 -1.07
N LYS A 211 31.62 14.52 -1.72
CA LYS A 211 32.56 15.62 -1.93
C LYS A 211 32.73 16.29 -0.59
N GLN A 212 33.88 16.02 0.03
CA GLN A 212 34.45 16.95 0.99
C GLN A 212 34.48 18.31 0.30
N ILE A 213 33.71 19.26 0.84
CA ILE A 213 33.71 20.65 0.39
C ILE A 213 35.18 21.08 0.43
N THR A 214 35.70 21.46 -0.74
CA THR A 214 37.11 21.86 -0.84
C THR A 214 37.29 23.22 -0.18
N GLU A 215 38.49 23.50 0.33
CA GLU A 215 38.80 24.76 1.00
C GLU A 215 38.55 25.98 0.09
N GLU A 216 38.76 25.82 -1.23
CA GLU A 216 38.44 26.82 -2.26
C GLU A 216 36.93 27.10 -2.38
N GLU A 217 36.08 26.08 -2.25
CA GLU A 217 34.61 26.25 -2.30
C GLU A 217 34.08 26.95 -1.05
N MET A 218 34.68 26.70 0.13
CA MET A 218 34.36 27.45 1.35
C MET A 218 34.83 28.91 1.28
N GLU A 219 35.98 29.18 0.67
CA GLU A 219 36.50 30.54 0.51
C GLU A 219 35.65 31.36 -0.46
N LEU A 220 35.21 30.75 -1.57
CA LEU A 220 34.25 31.37 -2.49
C LEU A 220 32.90 31.68 -1.81
N ALA A 221 32.41 30.79 -0.93
CA ALA A 221 31.18 31.01 -0.19
C ALA A 221 31.30 32.19 0.81
N ARG A 222 32.49 32.42 1.40
CA ARG A 222 32.76 33.62 2.21
C ARG A 222 32.83 34.88 1.37
N GLU A 223 33.49 34.85 0.22
CA GLU A 223 33.55 36.02 -0.69
C GLU A 223 32.17 36.44 -1.20
N LEU A 224 31.27 35.47 -1.40
CA LEU A 224 29.90 35.72 -1.82
C LEU A 224 28.96 36.14 -0.66
N GLY A 225 29.46 36.21 0.58
CA GLY A 225 28.67 36.61 1.75
C GLY A 225 27.56 35.62 2.11
N LEU A 226 27.68 34.36 1.69
CA LEU A 226 26.67 33.31 1.92
C LEU A 226 26.86 32.60 3.27
N LEU A 227 27.99 32.83 3.94
CA LEU A 227 28.25 32.41 5.31
C LEU A 227 28.22 33.65 6.19
N GLU A 228 27.13 33.81 6.96
CA GLU A 228 27.08 34.82 8.01
C GLU A 228 28.03 34.40 9.14
N ASP A 229 28.99 35.26 9.47
CA ASP A 229 29.88 35.08 10.61
C ASP A 229 29.02 34.97 11.87
N THR A 230 28.87 33.75 12.37
CA THR A 230 28.30 33.47 13.70
C THR A 230 29.35 33.83 14.74
N LEU A 231 29.67 35.11 14.84
CA LEU A 231 30.46 35.68 15.92
C LEU A 231 29.60 35.75 17.18
N GLU A 232 29.80 34.74 18.01
CA GLU A 232 29.97 34.82 19.47
C GLU A 232 29.49 36.14 20.12
N ASN A 233 28.33 36.07 20.78
CA ASN A 233 28.09 36.87 21.99
C ASN A 233 28.10 35.91 23.18
N SER A 234 29.28 35.79 23.80
CA SER A 234 29.44 35.47 25.23
C SER A 234 29.59 36.78 26.00
#